data_AF-A0ABD3KW87-F1
#
_entry.id   AF-A0ABD3KW87-F1
#
_cell.length_a   1.000
_cell.length_b   1.000
_cell.length_c   1.000
_cell.angle_alpha   90.00
_cell.angle_beta   90.00
_cell.angle_gamma   90.00
#
_symmetry.space_group_name_H-M   'P 1'
#
loop_
_entity.id
_entity.type
_entity.pdbx_description
1 polymer ?
#
loop_
_entity_poly.entity_id
_entity_poly.type
_entity_poly.pdbx_seq_one_letter_code
_entity_poly.pdbx_strand_id
1 'polypeptide(L)'
;MEDLQAKAYFDAAAENVKWLAQDFVTEMDHDRDGVVCLSEFLSFTKIKGYGRMSNPYLFKELNASGTGKLSFDEAITFFYIAMSARPLCDGCGCLALGMFFTV
;
A
#
# COMPACT_ATOMS: atom_id res chain seq x y z
N MET A 1 -2.80 13.98 4.59
CA MET A 1 -2.58 14.75 3.34
C MET A 1 -1.68 13.94 2.39
N GLU A 2 -1.88 12.62 2.34
CA GLU A 2 -1.03 11.70 1.56
C GLU A 2 -1.87 10.86 0.59
N ASP A 3 -3.14 10.57 0.93
CA ASP A 3 -4.11 9.90 0.04
C ASP A 3 -4.31 10.59 -1.31
N LEU A 4 -4.30 11.93 -1.33
CA LEU A 4 -4.51 12.70 -2.56
C LEU A 4 -3.33 12.55 -3.54
N GLN A 5 -2.12 12.27 -3.03
CA GLN A 5 -0.95 12.11 -3.89
C GLN A 5 -0.99 10.75 -4.59
N ALA A 6 -1.27 9.66 -3.87
CA ALA A 6 -1.30 8.32 -4.46
C ALA A 6 -2.32 8.18 -5.60
N LYS A 7 -3.53 8.72 -5.41
CA LYS A 7 -4.57 8.73 -6.44
C LYS A 7 -4.19 9.57 -7.66
N ALA A 8 -3.67 10.79 -7.44
CA ALA A 8 -3.22 11.64 -8.53
C ALA A 8 -2.06 11.01 -9.34
N TYR A 9 -1.15 10.32 -8.67
CA TYR A 9 -0.10 9.54 -9.33
C TYR A 9 -0.68 8.36 -10.13
N PHE A 10 -1.71 7.69 -9.62
CA PHE A 10 -2.40 6.61 -10.34
C PHE A 10 -3.12 7.11 -11.58
N ASP A 11 -3.90 8.17 -11.47
CA ASP A 11 -4.62 8.75 -12.61
C ASP A 11 -3.67 9.23 -13.72
N ALA A 12 -2.53 9.80 -13.34
CA ALA A 12 -1.48 10.25 -14.27
C ALA A 12 -0.53 9.13 -14.73
N ALA A 13 -0.63 7.92 -14.19
CA ALA A 13 0.26 6.82 -14.52
C ALA A 13 0.00 6.28 -15.94
N ALA A 14 1.05 5.75 -16.56
CA ALA A 14 0.93 5.03 -17.82
C ALA A 14 0.06 3.77 -17.67
N GLU A 15 -0.62 3.36 -18.74
CA GLU A 15 -1.59 2.23 -18.72
C GLU A 15 -1.00 0.93 -18.15
N ASN A 16 0.27 0.66 -18.43
CA ASN A 16 0.98 -0.50 -17.88
C ASN A 16 1.11 -0.43 -16.35
N VAL A 17 1.33 0.75 -15.78
CA VAL A 17 1.42 0.94 -14.32
C VAL A 17 0.03 0.80 -13.69
N LYS A 18 -1.01 1.29 -14.36
CA LYS A 18 -2.40 1.09 -13.91
C LYS A 18 -2.76 -0.38 -13.85
N TRP A 19 -2.40 -1.14 -14.89
CA TRP A 19 -2.61 -2.58 -14.94
C TRP A 19 -1.85 -3.31 -13.83
N LEU A 20 -0.58 -2.96 -13.59
CA LEU A 20 0.22 -3.55 -12.52
C LEU A 20 -0.37 -3.28 -11.13
N ALA A 21 -0.86 -2.07 -10.88
CA ALA A 21 -1.50 -1.73 -9.61
C ALA A 21 -2.84 -2.47 -9.43
N GLN A 22 -3.62 -2.61 -10.51
CA GLN A 22 -4.85 -3.40 -10.49
C GLN A 22 -4.59 -4.87 -10.19
N ASP A 23 -3.62 -5.49 -10.88
CA ASP A 23 -3.21 -6.87 -10.66
C ASP A 23 -2.72 -7.09 -9.22
N PHE A 24 -1.92 -6.15 -8.71
CA PHE A 24 -1.40 -6.18 -7.35
C PHE A 24 -2.50 -6.11 -6.28
N VAL A 25 -3.49 -5.21 -6.44
CA VAL A 25 -4.63 -5.12 -5.51
C VAL A 25 -5.54 -6.33 -5.65
N THR A 26 -5.75 -6.85 -6.87
CA THR A 26 -6.54 -8.06 -7.11
C THR A 26 -5.91 -9.30 -6.48
N GLU A 27 -4.59 -9.38 -6.42
CA GLU A 27 -3.90 -10.47 -5.75
C GLU A 27 -3.95 -10.34 -4.21
N MET A 28 -4.10 -9.11 -3.72
CA MET A 28 -4.25 -8.83 -2.29
C MET A 28 -5.68 -9.10 -1.80
N ASP A 29 -6.69 -8.78 -2.60
CA ASP A 29 -8.12 -9.11 -2.39
C ASP A 29 -8.38 -10.58 -2.78
N HIS A 30 -8.14 -11.48 -1.82
CA HIS A 30 -8.12 -12.92 -2.09
C HIS A 30 -9.53 -13.49 -2.22
N ASP A 31 -10.49 -12.97 -1.46
CA ASP A 31 -11.89 -13.41 -1.53
C ASP A 31 -12.72 -12.67 -2.61
N ARG A 32 -12.14 -11.62 -3.21
CA ARG A 32 -12.72 -10.83 -4.31
C ARG A 32 -14.00 -10.10 -3.90
N ASP A 33 -14.09 -9.70 -2.63
CA ASP A 33 -15.20 -8.87 -2.14
C ASP A 33 -15.05 -7.38 -2.52
N GLY A 34 -13.94 -7.01 -3.18
CA GLY A 34 -13.64 -5.67 -3.67
C GLY A 34 -12.97 -4.78 -2.64
N VAL A 35 -12.66 -5.29 -1.45
CA VAL A 35 -11.99 -4.59 -0.36
C VAL A 35 -10.97 -5.50 0.32
N VAL A 36 -9.88 -4.94 0.84
CA VAL A 36 -8.86 -5.76 1.49
C VAL A 36 -9.03 -5.69 3.00
N CYS A 37 -9.23 -6.83 3.65
CA CYS A 37 -9.24 -6.92 5.11
C CYS A 37 -7.83 -7.09 5.69
N LEU A 38 -7.68 -6.88 7.00
CA LEU A 38 -6.38 -7.01 7.67
C LEU A 38 -5.74 -8.39 7.47
N SER A 39 -6.53 -9.47 7.47
CA SER A 39 -6.02 -10.83 7.30
C SER A 39 -5.43 -11.05 5.92
N GLU A 40 -6.10 -10.54 4.89
CA GLU A 40 -5.65 -10.61 3.49
C GLU A 40 -4.38 -9.80 3.29
N PHE A 41 -4.35 -8.57 3.80
CA PHE A 41 -3.16 -7.73 3.79
C PHE A 41 -1.95 -8.42 4.46
N LEU A 42 -2.14 -8.97 5.67
CA LEU A 42 -1.06 -9.66 6.38
C LEU A 42 -0.61 -10.94 5.68
N SER A 43 -1.54 -11.68 5.06
CA SER A 43 -1.22 -12.89 4.30
C SER A 43 -0.44 -12.55 3.04
N PHE A 44 -0.93 -11.58 2.27
CA PHE A 44 -0.29 -11.08 1.05
C PHE A 44 1.13 -10.59 1.34
N THR A 45 1.31 -9.72 2.33
CA THR A 45 2.62 -9.17 2.70
C THR A 45 3.62 -10.25 3.13
N LYS A 46 3.17 -11.31 3.81
CA LYS A 46 4.02 -12.46 4.13
C LYS A 46 4.41 -13.27 2.90
N ILE A 47 3.44 -13.61 2.05
CA ILE A 47 3.65 -14.44 0.86
C ILE A 47 4.57 -13.74 -0.14
N LYS A 48 4.40 -12.43 -0.33
CA LYS A 48 5.17 -11.61 -1.27
C LYS A 48 6.54 -11.16 -0.76
N GLY A 49 6.91 -11.51 0.47
CA GLY A 49 8.20 -11.12 1.05
C GLY A 49 8.25 -9.69 1.60
N TYR A 50 7.12 -9.00 1.70
CA TYR A 50 6.99 -7.71 2.38
C TYR A 50 6.86 -7.85 3.91
N GLY A 51 7.57 -8.80 4.52
CA GLY A 51 7.41 -9.14 5.94
C GLY A 51 7.60 -7.95 6.90
N ARG A 52 8.45 -6.97 6.54
CA ARG A 52 8.65 -5.74 7.31
C ARG A 52 7.42 -4.80 7.28
N MET A 53 6.63 -4.87 6.21
CA MET A 53 5.37 -4.14 6.04
C MET A 53 4.16 -4.95 6.54
N SER A 54 4.37 -6.20 6.96
CA SER A 54 3.32 -7.09 7.49
C SER A 54 3.00 -6.74 8.94
N ASN A 55 2.47 -5.54 9.16
CA ASN A 55 2.10 -5.09 10.49
C ASN A 55 0.72 -4.39 10.50
N PRO A 56 -0.07 -4.55 11.58
CA PRO A 56 -1.40 -3.95 11.67
C PRO A 56 -1.40 -2.42 11.75
N TYR A 57 -0.29 -1.81 12.16
CA TYR A 57 -0.16 -0.36 12.26
C TYR A 57 -0.16 0.28 10.87
N LEU A 58 0.60 -0.28 9.92
CA LEU A 58 0.63 0.14 8.53
C LEU A 58 -0.73 -0.03 7.87
N PHE A 59 -1.42 -1.15 8.13
CA PHE A 59 -2.80 -1.34 7.65
C PHE A 59 -3.73 -0.23 8.15
N LYS A 60 -3.59 0.16 9.42
CA LYS A 60 -4.39 1.24 10.01
C LYS A 60 -4.03 2.61 9.43
N GLU A 61 -2.76 2.86 9.12
CA GLU A 61 -2.33 4.08 8.42
C GLU A 61 -2.88 4.15 7.00
N LEU A 62 -2.94 3.02 6.28
CA LEU A 62 -3.55 2.93 4.95
C LEU A 62 -5.06 3.10 4.98
N ASN A 63 -5.73 2.68 6.07
CA ASN A 63 -7.17 2.80 6.24
C ASN A 63 -7.57 4.20 6.72
N ALA A 64 -7.28 5.20 5.89
CA ALA A 64 -7.62 6.59 6.17
C ALA A 64 -9.14 6.81 6.31
N SER A 65 -9.94 5.99 5.61
CA SER A 65 -11.41 6.02 5.71
C SER A 65 -11.95 5.54 7.05
N GLY A 66 -11.17 4.77 7.82
CA GLY A 66 -11.56 4.22 9.12
C GLY A 66 -12.64 3.15 9.04
N THR A 67 -12.86 2.55 7.87
CA THR A 67 -13.94 1.57 7.63
C THR A 67 -13.62 0.18 8.20
N GLY A 68 -12.38 -0.07 8.61
CA GLY A 68 -11.87 -1.38 9.03
C GLY A 68 -11.41 -2.27 7.88
N LYS A 69 -11.65 -1.86 6.62
CA LYS A 69 -11.11 -2.49 5.40
C LYS A 69 -10.41 -1.44 4.52
N LEU A 70 -9.59 -1.87 3.56
CA LEU A 70 -9.02 -0.99 2.56
C LEU A 70 -9.86 -1.05 1.29
N SER A 71 -10.30 0.12 0.84
CA SER A 71 -10.82 0.30 -0.52
C SER A 71 -9.70 0.17 -1.56
N PHE A 72 -10.08 0.05 -2.84
CA PHE A 72 -9.12 0.00 -3.94
C PHE A 72 -8.13 1.19 -3.94
N ASP A 73 -8.62 2.41 -3.68
CA ASP A 73 -7.78 3.61 -3.59
C ASP A 73 -6.78 3.53 -2.43
N GLU A 74 -7.20 3.03 -1.27
CA GLU A 74 -6.33 2.83 -0.09
C GLU A 74 -5.31 1.71 -0.34
N ALA A 75 -5.71 0.63 -1.02
CA ALA A 75 -4.84 -0.50 -1.37
C ALA A 75 -3.79 -0.11 -2.43
N ILE A 76 -4.14 0.77 -3.40
CA ILE A 76 -3.17 1.34 -4.34
C ILE A 76 -2.08 2.15 -3.63
N THR A 77 -2.41 2.81 -2.54
CA THR A 77 -1.41 3.55 -1.75
C THR A 77 -0.31 2.60 -1.26
N PHE A 78 -0.67 1.38 -0.86
CA PHE A 78 0.30 0.34 -0.52
C PHE A 78 1.15 -0.11 -1.73
N PHE A 79 0.57 -0.24 -2.92
CA PHE A 79 1.33 -0.52 -4.16
C PHE A 79 2.41 0.52 -4.40
N TYR A 80 2.10 1.81 -4.27
CA TYR A 80 3.09 2.88 -4.42
C TYR A 80 4.18 2.84 -3.36
N ILE A 81 3.83 2.52 -2.12
CA ILE A 81 4.79 2.34 -1.03
C ILE A 81 5.73 1.17 -1.34
N ALA A 82 5.20 0.02 -1.75
CA ALA A 82 5.96 -1.18 -2.05
C ALA A 82 6.88 -0.99 -3.28
N MET A 83 6.38 -0.32 -4.33
CA MET A 83 7.12 -0.07 -5.57
C MET A 83 8.16 1.05 -5.45
N SER A 84 7.92 2.06 -4.60
CA SER A 84 8.86 3.17 -4.42
C SER A 84 10.11 2.82 -3.62
N ALA A 85 10.25 1.55 -3.18
CA ALA A 85 11.39 1.05 -2.40
C ALA A 85 11.76 1.96 -1.21
N ARG A 86 10.76 2.67 -0.64
CA ARG A 86 11.01 3.61 0.46
C ARG A 86 11.62 2.83 1.63
N PRO A 87 12.77 3.28 2.16
CA PRO A 87 13.41 2.58 3.27
C PRO A 87 12.44 2.57 4.45
N LEU A 88 12.17 1.37 4.97
CA LEU A 88 11.48 1.22 6.24
C LEU A 88 12.48 1.49 7.36
N CYS A 89 12.03 2.18 8.40
CA CYS A 89 12.81 2.36 9.62
C CYS A 89 13.12 1.00 10.26
N ASP A 90 14.39 0.60 10.33
CA ASP A 90 14.81 -0.68 10.93
C ASP A 90 14.46 -0.80 12.42
N GLY A 91 14.29 0.32 13.14
CA GLY A 91 13.92 0.31 14.55
C GLY A 91 12.40 0.28 14.82
N CYS A 92 11.63 0.95 13.96
CA CYS A 92 10.23 1.29 14.25
C CYS A 92 9.20 0.66 13.30
N GLY A 93 9.64 0.09 12.17
CA GLY A 93 8.75 -0.56 11.20
C GLY A 93 7.81 0.39 10.44
N CYS A 94 7.86 1.69 10.75
CA CYS A 94 7.15 2.74 10.04
C CYS A 94 7.84 3.08 8.71
N LEU A 95 7.06 3.61 7.76
CA LEU A 95 7.60 4.20 6.54
C LEU A 95 8.46 5.41 6.91
N ALA A 96 9.70 5.46 6.41
CA ALA A 96 10.48 6.69 6.46
C ALA A 96 9.90 7.67 5.41
N LEU A 97 8.77 8.28 5.76
CA LEU A 97 8.18 9.38 5.00
C LEU A 97 9.01 10.63 5.24
N GLY A 98 9.88 10.93 4.27
CA GLY A 98 10.62 12.20 4.22
C GLY A 98 12.13 12.03 4.39
N MET A 99 12.81 11.68 3.32
CA MET A 99 14.18 12.15 3.10
C MET A 99 14.27 12.70 1.68
N PHE A 100 13.83 13.94 1.50
CA PHE A 100 14.37 14.77 0.43
C PHE A 100 15.81 15.04 0.84
N PHE A 101 16.77 14.30 0.28
CA PHE A 101 18.16 14.70 0.37
C PHE A 101 18.30 15.96 -0.49
N THR A 102 18.18 17.15 0.12
CA THR A 102 18.78 18.35 -0.47
C THR A 102 20.28 18.19 -0.37
N VAL A 103 20.93 18.06 -1.53
CA VAL A 103 22.38 18.23 -1.68
C VAL A 103 22.75 19.69 -1.51
#